data_AF-A0A2V8RPE1-F1
#
_entry.id   AF-A0A2V8RPE1-F1
#
_cell.length_a   1.000
_cell.length_b   1.000
_cell.length_c   1.000
_cell.angle_alpha   90.00
_cell.angle_beta   90.00
_cell.angle_gamma   90.00
#
_symmetry.space_group_name_H-M   'P 1'
#
loop_
_entity.id
_entity.type
_entity.pdbx_description
1 polymer ?
#
loop_
_entity_poly.entity_id
_entity_poly.type
_entity_poly.pdbx_seq_one_letter_code
_entity_poly.pdbx_strand_id
1 'polypeptide(L)' 'MKGDNMTEATLIAHCGTRKITREELQEIPAPPESETHKPISHFKIIEELALTLSYRNLVVTRDEYAVSADGMRMFG' A
#
# COMPACT_ATOMS: atom_id res chain seq x y z
N MET A 1 -15.27 32.59 -4.95
CA MET A 1 -15.15 31.12 -5.14
C MET A 1 -14.36 30.60 -3.96
N LYS A 2 -15.02 29.93 -3.02
CA LYS A 2 -14.40 29.40 -1.79
C LYS A 2 -13.88 28.02 -2.16
N GLY A 3 -12.56 27.82 -2.12
CA GLY A 3 -11.96 26.53 -2.44
C GLY A 3 -12.51 25.49 -1.47
N ASP A 4 -13.13 24.46 -2.02
CA ASP A 4 -13.51 23.28 -1.25
C ASP A 4 -12.24 22.68 -0.68
N ASN A 5 -12.12 22.71 0.65
CA ASN A 5 -11.03 22.05 1.35
C ASN A 5 -11.34 20.54 1.27
N MET A 6 -10.91 19.88 0.19
CA MET A 6 -10.96 18.41 0.11
C MET A 6 -10.19 17.86 1.31
N THR A 7 -10.89 17.11 2.16
CA THR A 7 -10.28 16.36 3.26
C THR A 7 -9.54 15.19 2.65
N GLU A 8 -8.32 15.42 2.17
CA GLU A 8 -7.44 14.39 1.62
C GLU A 8 -7.04 13.41 2.73
N ALA A 9 -7.33 12.12 2.53
CA ALA A 9 -6.83 11.08 3.42
C ALA A 9 -5.30 11.01 3.29
N THR A 10 -4.60 11.34 4.38
CA THR A 10 -3.13 11.38 4.42
C THR A 10 -2.61 10.29 5.35
N LEU A 11 -1.68 9.47 4.86
CA LEU A 11 -1.03 8.44 5.67
C LEU A 11 -0.17 9.06 6.78
N ILE A 12 -0.47 8.71 8.03
CA ILE A 12 0.38 8.96 9.19
C ILE A 12 1.33 7.77 9.34
N ALA A 13 2.60 7.97 8.98
CA ALA A 13 3.62 6.94 9.06
C ALA A 13 4.05 6.69 10.52
N HIS A 14 4.10 5.42 10.94
CA HIS A 14 4.59 5.04 12.27
C HIS A 14 6.08 5.38 12.42
N CYS A 15 6.55 5.60 13.65
CA CYS A 15 7.97 5.83 13.90
C CYS A 15 8.83 4.65 13.41
N GLY A 16 9.96 4.92 12.77
CA GLY A 16 10.82 3.87 12.19
C GLY A 16 10.31 3.28 10.88
N THR A 17 9.34 3.92 10.23
CA THR A 17 8.94 3.61 8.85
C THR A 17 9.37 4.71 7.88
N ARG A 18 9.49 4.37 6.60
CA ARG A 18 9.76 5.32 5.51
C ARG A 18 8.61 5.26 4.51
N LYS A 19 8.15 6.44 4.04
CA LYS A 19 7.19 6.52 2.93
C LYS A 19 7.85 6.04 1.64
N ILE A 20 7.12 5.25 0.86
CA ILE A 20 7.58 4.68 -0.40
C ILE A 20 6.51 4.82 -1.49
N THR A 21 6.93 4.75 -2.75
CA THR A 21 6.00 4.68 -3.89
C THR A 21 5.43 3.27 -4.06
N ARG A 22 4.40 3.14 -4.89
CA ARG A 22 3.84 1.83 -5.26
C ARG A 22 4.88 0.97 -6.00
N GLU A 23 5.71 1.59 -6.82
CA GLU A 23 6.80 0.91 -7.55
C GLU A 23 7.90 0.43 -6.59
N GLU A 24 8.30 1.26 -5.61
CA GLU A 24 9.24 0.83 -4.57
C GLU A 24 8.68 -0.34 -3.73
N LEU A 25 7.36 -0.40 -3.52
CA LEU A 25 6.71 -1.47 -2.77
C LEU A 25 6.74 -2.81 -3.52
N GLN A 26 6.78 -2.80 -4.86
CA GLN A 26 6.89 -4.01 -5.68
C GLN A 26 8.18 -4.79 -5.38
N GLU A 27 9.25 -4.08 -5.03
CA GLU A 27 10.57 -4.67 -4.76
C GLU A 27 10.65 -5.37 -3.38
N ILE A 28 9.62 -5.27 -2.55
CA ILE A 28 9.60 -5.89 -1.22
C ILE A 28 9.05 -7.33 -1.33
N PRO A 29 9.90 -8.36 -1.09
CA PRO A 29 9.47 -9.74 -1.18
C PRO A 29 8.53 -10.09 -0.02
N ALA A 30 7.63 -11.04 -0.26
CA ALA A 30 6.91 -11.69 0.82
C ALA A 30 7.90 -12.47 1.71
N PRO A 31 7.67 -12.53 3.03
CA PRO A 31 8.44 -13.42 3.91
C PRO A 31 8.35 -14.88 3.45
N PRO A 32 9.34 -15.74 3.82
CA PRO A 32 9.26 -17.17 3.56
C PRO A 32 7.99 -17.79 4.17
N GLU A 33 7.37 -18.69 3.43
CA GLU A 33 6.24 -19.46 3.92
C GLU A 33 6.65 -20.50 4.97
N SER A 34 5.70 -20.84 5.84
CA SER A 34 5.79 -21.97 6.76
C SER A 34 4.72 -23.01 6.42
N GLU A 35 4.64 -24.09 7.19
CA GLU A 35 3.60 -25.12 7.05
C GLU A 35 2.19 -24.55 7.24
N THR A 36 2.03 -23.61 8.17
CA THR A 36 0.72 -23.07 8.59
C THR A 36 0.48 -21.64 8.15
N HIS A 37 1.49 -20.97 7.57
CA HIS A 37 1.37 -19.59 7.12
C HIS A 37 1.94 -19.42 5.72
N LYS A 38 1.11 -18.90 4.80
CA LYS A 38 1.48 -18.59 3.41
C LYS A 38 1.39 -17.07 3.23
N PRO A 39 2.48 -16.31 3.48
CA PRO A 39 2.48 -14.86 3.32
C PRO A 39 2.14 -14.44 1.90
N ILE A 40 1.44 -13.31 1.78
CA ILE A 40 1.17 -12.67 0.49
C ILE A 40 1.99 -11.37 0.46
N SER A 41 2.62 -11.08 -0.68
CA SER A 41 3.31 -9.80 -0.87
C SER A 41 2.34 -8.64 -0.67
N HIS A 42 2.81 -7.59 0.02
CA HIS A 42 2.06 -6.34 0.17
C HIS A 42 1.65 -5.75 -1.19
N PHE A 43 2.54 -5.78 -2.18
CA PHE A 43 2.27 -5.30 -3.53
C PHE A 43 1.13 -6.08 -4.20
N LYS A 44 1.13 -7.42 -4.07
CA LYS A 44 0.10 -8.27 -4.67
C LYS A 44 -1.30 -7.93 -4.17
N ILE A 45 -1.44 -7.61 -2.88
CA ILE A 45 -2.74 -7.20 -2.32
C ILE A 45 -3.24 -5.90 -2.99
N ILE A 46 -2.35 -4.93 -3.20
CA ILE A 46 -2.68 -3.64 -3.81
C ILE A 46 -3.02 -3.80 -5.30
N GLU A 47 -2.26 -4.62 -6.02
CA GLU A 47 -2.50 -4.89 -7.44
C GLU A 47 -3.88 -5.54 -7.64
N GLU A 48 -4.19 -6.57 -6.87
CA GLU A 48 -5.49 -7.26 -6.92
C GLU A 48 -6.64 -6.32 -6.50
N LEU A 49 -6.42 -5.43 -5.52
CA LEU A 49 -7.40 -4.42 -5.13
C LEU A 49 -7.67 -3.44 -6.27
N ALA A 50 -6.63 -2.87 -6.88
CA ALA A 50 -6.75 -1.93 -7.99
C ALA A 50 -7.44 -2.59 -9.20
N LEU A 51 -7.07 -3.83 -9.53
CA LEU A 51 -7.72 -4.62 -10.57
C LEU A 51 -9.20 -4.85 -10.25
N THR A 52 -9.52 -5.23 -9.00
CA THR A 52 -10.91 -5.46 -8.58
C THR A 52 -11.77 -4.21 -8.66
N LEU A 53 -11.21 -3.04 -8.36
CA LEU A 53 -11.87 -1.74 -8.53
C LEU A 53 -12.12 -1.43 -10.03
N SER A 54 -11.17 -1.78 -10.90
CA SER A 54 -11.30 -1.54 -12.34
C SER A 54 -12.48 -2.28 -12.99
N TYR A 55 -12.88 -3.44 -12.47
CA TYR A 55 -14.09 -4.16 -12.92
C TYR A 55 -15.38 -3.36 -12.73
N ARG A 56 -15.34 -2.33 -11.88
CA ARG A 56 -16.44 -1.38 -11.63
C ARG A 56 -16.15 -0.01 -12.24
N ASN A 57 -15.18 0.09 -13.15
CA ASN A 57 -14.70 1.34 -13.75
C ASN A 57 -14.20 2.37 -12.72
N LEU A 58 -13.71 1.89 -11.56
CA LEU A 58 -13.09 2.73 -10.54
C LEU A 58 -11.57 2.72 -10.71
N VAL A 59 -10.96 3.89 -10.52
CA VAL A 59 -9.51 4.08 -10.62
C VAL A 59 -9.00 4.67 -9.32
N VAL A 60 -7.91 4.10 -8.78
CA VAL A 60 -7.20 4.68 -7.64
C VAL A 60 -6.43 5.90 -8.14
N THR A 61 -6.85 7.09 -7.70
CA THR A 61 -6.24 8.37 -8.10
C THR A 61 -5.10 8.80 -7.18
N ARG A 62 -5.09 8.30 -5.94
CA ARG A 62 -4.06 8.56 -4.93
C ARG A 62 -4.02 7.41 -3.92
N ASP A 63 -2.81 7.03 -3.54
CA ASP A 63 -2.47 6.10 -2.47
C ASP A 63 -1.13 6.52 -1.84
N GLU A 64 -0.88 6.07 -0.62
CA GLU A 64 0.38 6.32 0.08
C GLU A 64 0.78 5.07 0.85
N TYR A 65 2.07 4.76 0.86
CA TYR A 65 2.59 3.59 1.57
C TYR A 65 3.74 3.99 2.47
N ALA A 66 3.88 3.30 3.60
CA ALA A 66 5.07 3.36 4.44
C ALA A 66 5.46 1.96 4.90
N VAL A 67 6.76 1.70 4.98
CA VAL A 67 7.29 0.39 5.39
C VAL A 67 8.35 0.53 6.46
N SER A 68 8.43 -0.46 7.35
CA SER A 68 9.55 -0.58 8.29
C SER A 68 10.87 -0.81 7.55
N ALA A 69 11.99 -0.55 8.24
CA ALA A 69 13.33 -0.73 7.66
C ALA A 69 13.62 -2.15 7.14
N ASP A 70 12.98 -3.17 7.72
CA ASP A 70 13.06 -4.57 7.28
C ASP A 70 12.04 -4.93 6.18
N GLY A 71 11.13 -4.02 5.81
CA GLY A 71 10.08 -4.24 4.84
C GLY A 71 8.93 -5.13 5.31
N MET A 72 8.95 -5.63 6.55
CA MET A 72 8.02 -6.66 7.04
C MET A 72 6.73 -6.10 7.63
N ARG A 73 6.63 -4.77 7.79
CA ARG A 73 5.42 -4.06 8.17
C ARG A 73 5.13 -2.99 7.15
N MET A 74 3.91 -3.00 6.62
CA MET A 74 3.41 -2.00 5.68
C MET A 74 2.19 -1.27 6.26
N PHE A 75 2.10 0.02 5.98
CA PHE A 75 0.98 0.90 6.31
C PHE A 75 0.52 1.58 5.01
N GLY A 76 -0.80 1.68 4.80
CA GLY A 76 -1.43 2.28 3.62
C GLY A 76 -2.94 2.32 3.74
#